data_AF-A0A178ZFT8-F1
#
_entry.id   AF-A0A178ZFT8-F1
#
_cell.length_a   1.000
_cell.length_b   1.000
_cell.length_c   1.000
_cell.angle_alpha   90.00
_cell.angle_beta   90.00
_cell.angle_gamma   90.00
#
_symmetry.space_group_name_H-M   'P 1'
#
loop_
_entity.id
_entity.type
_entity.pdbx_description
1 polymer ?
#
loop_
_entity_poly.entity_id
_entity_poly.type
_entity_poly.pdbx_seq_one_letter_code
_entity_poly.pdbx_strand_id
1 'polypeptide(L)'
;MKFGQDYEAALARGEYPPDWVNSAISYKKLKKCIKRVQQELLSLGLDKETLDALWKHVGSKGSDADGRVTDSLLQYTVKDGEKVSFTPKLTIVVDPRDGSPMDAWLSPDTRRILRRLARSSSIDSSQNQDGVSLEQPRIPNDCDKSGQSLDNKEEEQQQQQPGNTVEVPLTADSEFFQTLRRELACLDDLQQAEHARLQEEITRLGSELRALRASRSRRSKKEVEAWRKIFELYSDAEVFLSSHEVDAGARDAAHAQQQYQLFNQSLATQQKNDVLKLGKEANAALSRFLQINVNLLRLLKFQEINRTALSKIMKKFDKRTSLHAKRSVAQSLTKTSPFMAEDLAKATCFTISEEVLSIIPQLNDYLCPICFTISWRPIRLRCGHLFCIRCMVIMQREEKDHCPLCREGVVMEATESNIDKTMVKFLKANFKDDVKEKQRQNEIAAGIDQWGAAYEHAQMQKCVIM
;
A
#
# COMPACT_ATOMS: atom_id res chain seq x y z
N MET A 1 -28.29 -3.98 -11.24
CA MET A 1 -28.61 -4.68 -9.98
C MET A 1 -27.65 -5.81 -9.61
N LYS A 2 -26.77 -6.27 -10.52
CA LYS A 2 -25.93 -7.47 -10.35
C LYS A 2 -24.83 -7.39 -9.26
N PHE A 3 -24.10 -6.26 -9.11
CA PHE A 3 -22.90 -6.23 -8.25
C PHE A 3 -23.09 -6.71 -6.79
N GLY A 4 -24.21 -6.42 -6.13
CA GLY A 4 -24.41 -6.88 -4.75
C GLY A 4 -24.56 -8.40 -4.63
N GLN A 5 -25.17 -9.03 -5.65
CA GLN A 5 -25.25 -10.49 -5.76
C GLN A 5 -23.91 -11.07 -6.21
N ASP A 6 -23.22 -10.41 -7.15
CA ASP A 6 -21.90 -10.83 -7.61
C ASP A 6 -20.85 -10.79 -6.48
N TYR A 7 -20.93 -9.78 -5.60
CA TYR A 7 -20.06 -9.63 -4.43
C TYR A 7 -20.26 -10.76 -3.42
N GLU A 8 -21.50 -11.06 -3.05
CA GLU A 8 -21.81 -12.19 -2.16
C GLU A 8 -21.45 -13.53 -2.80
N ALA A 9 -21.70 -13.68 -4.10
CA ALA A 9 -21.30 -14.88 -4.83
C ALA A 9 -19.77 -15.00 -4.92
N ALA A 10 -19.03 -13.89 -5.00
CA ALA A 10 -17.56 -13.89 -4.96
C ALA A 10 -17.03 -14.27 -3.57
N LEU A 11 -17.65 -13.79 -2.49
CA LEU A 11 -17.34 -14.22 -1.12
C LEU A 11 -17.66 -15.70 -0.89
N ALA A 12 -18.78 -16.19 -1.43
CA ALA A 12 -19.16 -17.59 -1.31
C ALA A 12 -18.27 -18.53 -2.14
N ARG A 13 -17.83 -18.10 -3.33
CA ARG A 13 -16.94 -18.89 -4.20
C ARG A 13 -15.48 -18.89 -3.77
N GLY A 14 -15.02 -17.86 -3.06
CA GLY A 14 -13.59 -17.62 -2.86
C GLY A 14 -12.89 -18.45 -1.78
N GLU A 15 -13.52 -19.51 -1.25
CA GLU A 15 -12.96 -20.36 -0.18
C GLU A 15 -12.36 -19.55 0.98
N TYR A 16 -13.07 -18.52 1.43
CA TYR A 16 -12.64 -17.70 2.57
C TYR A 16 -13.09 -18.32 3.89
N PRO A 17 -12.29 -18.20 4.98
CA PRO A 17 -12.73 -18.58 6.30
C PRO A 17 -14.04 -17.86 6.71
N PRO A 18 -14.90 -18.50 7.52
CA PRO A 18 -16.16 -17.88 7.96
C PRO A 18 -15.96 -16.52 8.62
N ASP A 19 -14.89 -16.37 9.40
CA ASP A 19 -14.55 -15.14 10.12
C ASP A 19 -14.24 -13.98 9.16
N TRP A 20 -13.64 -14.28 8.00
CA TRP A 20 -13.36 -13.29 6.96
C TRP A 20 -14.66 -12.81 6.31
N VAL A 21 -15.56 -13.75 5.98
CA VAL A 21 -16.87 -13.41 5.38
C VAL A 21 -17.71 -12.59 6.34
N ASN A 22 -17.67 -12.89 7.65
CA ASN A 22 -18.38 -12.14 8.68
C ASN A 22 -17.83 -10.72 8.88
N SER A 23 -16.52 -10.54 8.66
CA SER A 23 -15.85 -9.23 8.75
C SER A 23 -15.96 -8.42 7.46
N ALA A 24 -16.41 -9.02 6.35
CA ALA A 24 -16.55 -8.36 5.06
C ALA A 24 -17.62 -7.25 5.06
N ILE A 25 -17.47 -6.30 4.14
CA ILE A 25 -18.39 -5.16 4.00
C ILE A 25 -19.81 -5.68 3.71
N SER A 26 -20.77 -5.34 4.57
CA SER A 26 -22.16 -5.77 4.44
C SER A 26 -22.91 -4.90 3.42
N TYR A 27 -22.61 -5.10 2.14
CA TYR A 27 -23.10 -4.27 1.03
C TYR A 27 -24.64 -4.14 1.01
N LYS A 28 -25.39 -5.22 1.32
CA LYS A 28 -26.86 -5.18 1.41
C LYS A 28 -27.37 -4.32 2.56
N LYS A 29 -26.73 -4.40 3.74
CA LYS A 29 -27.10 -3.62 4.94
C LYS A 29 -26.86 -2.14 4.70
N LEU A 30 -25.68 -1.78 4.21
CA LEU A 30 -25.32 -0.41 3.84
C LEU A 30 -26.27 0.17 2.76
N LYS A 31 -26.65 -0.64 1.78
CA LYS A 31 -27.64 -0.23 0.76
C LYS A 31 -29.02 0.05 1.35
N LYS A 32 -29.44 -0.65 2.41
CA LYS A 32 -30.70 -0.35 3.12
C LYS A 32 -30.59 0.98 3.86
N CYS A 33 -29.47 1.24 4.53
CA CYS A 33 -29.22 2.53 5.18
C CYS A 33 -29.27 3.69 4.17
N ILE A 34 -28.63 3.56 3.00
CA ILE A 34 -28.71 4.59 1.93
C ILE A 34 -30.16 4.92 1.53
N LYS A 35 -31.05 3.92 1.48
CA LYS A 35 -32.48 4.17 1.19
C LYS A 35 -33.16 4.96 2.30
N ARG A 36 -32.81 4.71 3.57
CA ARG A 36 -33.33 5.47 4.71
C ARG A 36 -32.83 6.92 4.67
N VAL A 37 -31.55 7.14 4.37
CA VAL A 37 -31.01 8.50 4.15
C VAL A 37 -31.78 9.21 3.04
N GLN A 38 -32.03 8.52 1.92
CA GLN A 38 -32.81 9.09 0.83
C GLN A 38 -34.24 9.46 1.29
N GLN A 39 -34.88 8.62 2.10
CA GLN A 39 -36.22 8.90 2.64
C GLN A 39 -36.22 10.07 3.64
N GLU A 40 -35.20 10.17 4.48
CA GLU A 40 -35.02 11.27 5.44
C GLU A 40 -34.79 12.61 4.70
N LEU A 41 -33.96 12.61 3.65
CA LEU A 41 -33.76 13.78 2.79
C LEU A 41 -35.07 14.20 2.10
N LEU A 42 -35.84 13.24 1.59
CA LEU A 42 -37.15 13.50 0.99
C LEU A 42 -38.16 14.05 1.99
N SER A 43 -38.19 13.55 3.24
CA SER A 43 -39.11 14.07 4.27
C SER A 43 -38.74 15.48 4.72
N LEU A 44 -37.49 15.89 4.54
CA LEU A 44 -37.02 17.26 4.76
C LEU A 44 -37.25 18.17 3.53
N GLY A 45 -37.77 17.64 2.42
CA GLY A 45 -37.96 18.37 1.17
C GLY A 45 -36.64 18.70 0.46
N LEU A 46 -35.58 17.96 0.77
CA LEU A 46 -34.26 18.02 0.13
C LEU A 46 -34.14 16.85 -0.84
N ASP A 47 -34.91 16.90 -1.92
CA ASP A 47 -34.80 15.89 -2.96
C ASP A 47 -33.50 16.05 -3.76
N LYS A 48 -33.24 15.07 -4.62
CA LYS A 48 -32.00 15.02 -5.40
C LYS A 48 -31.82 16.25 -6.28
N GLU A 49 -32.88 16.69 -6.94
CA GLU A 49 -32.85 17.82 -7.89
C GLU A 49 -32.59 19.13 -7.14
N THR A 50 -33.20 19.30 -5.97
CA THR A 50 -32.97 20.44 -5.08
C THR A 50 -31.53 20.48 -4.58
N LEU A 51 -30.98 19.34 -4.13
CA LEU A 51 -29.58 19.26 -3.68
C LEU A 51 -28.60 19.50 -4.84
N ASP A 52 -28.83 18.92 -6.01
CA ASP A 52 -28.00 19.15 -7.20
C ASP A 52 -28.05 20.64 -7.64
N ALA A 53 -29.20 21.30 -7.52
CA ALA A 53 -29.35 22.74 -7.79
C ALA A 53 -28.58 23.59 -6.77
N LEU A 54 -28.66 23.24 -5.49
CA LEU A 54 -27.91 23.90 -4.41
C LEU A 54 -26.39 23.82 -4.66
N TRP A 55 -25.87 22.64 -5.01
CA TRP A 55 -24.45 22.46 -5.31
C TRP A 55 -23.99 23.22 -6.57
N LYS A 56 -24.84 23.35 -7.60
CA LYS A 56 -24.52 24.13 -8.81
C LYS A 56 -24.36 25.62 -8.53
N HIS A 57 -25.17 26.18 -7.63
CA HIS A 57 -25.09 27.59 -7.25
C HIS A 57 -23.86 27.88 -6.38
N VAL A 58 -23.46 26.92 -5.54
CA VAL A 58 -22.19 26.95 -4.80
C VAL A 58 -20.98 26.95 -5.73
N GLY A 59 -20.99 26.14 -6.80
CA GLY A 59 -19.88 26.05 -7.75
C GLY A 59 -19.74 27.25 -8.71
N SER A 60 -20.81 28.03 -8.91
CA SER A 60 -20.83 29.14 -9.88
C SER A 60 -20.38 30.50 -9.31
N LYS A 61 -20.24 30.64 -7.98
CA LYS A 61 -19.77 31.88 -7.31
C LYS A 61 -18.33 31.79 -6.77
N GLY A 62 -17.57 30.74 -7.10
CA GLY A 62 -16.27 30.43 -6.49
C GLY A 62 -15.03 30.69 -7.35
N SER A 63 -14.92 31.84 -8.01
CA SER A 63 -13.69 32.25 -8.70
C SER A 63 -13.39 33.73 -8.47
N ASP A 64 -13.10 34.08 -7.22
CA ASP A 64 -12.32 35.29 -6.92
C ASP A 64 -10.88 34.89 -6.60
N ALA A 65 -9.94 35.62 -7.20
CA ALA A 65 -8.52 35.28 -7.32
C ALA A 65 -7.70 35.45 -6.04
N ASP A 66 -8.32 35.42 -4.85
CA ASP A 66 -7.63 35.67 -3.58
C ASP A 66 -8.06 34.67 -2.50
N GLY A 67 -7.37 33.52 -2.50
CA GLY A 67 -7.16 32.46 -1.48
C GLY A 67 -7.91 32.35 -0.14
N ARG A 68 -9.00 33.07 0.12
CA ARG A 68 -9.86 32.91 1.31
C ARG A 68 -11.03 32.01 0.94
N VAL A 69 -11.20 30.94 1.71
CA VAL A 69 -12.34 30.02 1.62
C VAL A 69 -13.62 30.83 1.81
N THR A 70 -14.31 31.15 0.72
CA THR A 70 -15.64 31.75 0.78
C THR A 70 -16.58 30.74 1.42
N ASP A 71 -17.42 31.20 2.36
CA ASP A 71 -18.42 30.39 3.06
C ASP A 71 -19.25 29.61 2.04
N SER A 72 -18.96 28.32 1.91
CA SER A 72 -19.67 27.43 1.01
C SER A 72 -21.10 27.30 1.52
N LEU A 73 -22.08 27.77 0.73
CA LEU A 73 -23.50 27.79 1.10
C LEU A 73 -24.05 26.41 1.51
N LEU A 74 -23.38 25.33 1.09
CA LEU A 74 -23.70 23.95 1.45
C LEU A 74 -22.41 23.16 1.73
N GLN A 75 -22.24 22.64 2.93
CA GLN A 75 -21.07 21.84 3.31
C GLN A 75 -21.47 20.53 3.99
N TYR A 76 -20.89 19.42 3.54
CA TYR A 76 -20.98 18.13 4.24
C TYR A 76 -19.69 17.88 5.01
N THR A 77 -19.71 18.20 6.31
CA THR A 77 -18.54 18.09 7.19
C THR A 77 -18.60 16.81 8.01
N VAL A 78 -17.43 16.31 8.35
CA VAL A 78 -17.25 15.20 9.28
C VAL A 78 -16.51 15.76 10.48
N LYS A 79 -17.13 15.73 11.67
CA LYS A 79 -16.40 15.97 12.92
C LYS A 79 -15.81 14.64 13.38
N ASP A 80 -14.49 14.59 13.47
CA ASP A 80 -13.71 13.44 13.96
C ASP A 80 -12.94 13.91 15.20
N GLY A 81 -13.24 13.34 16.37
CA GLY A 81 -12.56 13.67 17.62
C GLY A 81 -12.21 12.39 18.38
N GLU A 82 -11.05 12.35 19.04
CA GLU A 82 -10.56 11.17 19.77
C GLU A 82 -11.53 10.66 20.87
N LYS A 83 -12.47 11.50 21.32
CA LYS A 83 -13.57 11.13 22.23
C LYS A 83 -14.98 11.42 21.69
N VAL A 84 -15.11 12.13 20.56
CA VAL A 84 -16.40 12.56 19.99
C VAL A 84 -16.66 11.74 18.73
N SER A 85 -17.76 10.98 18.75
CA SER A 85 -18.15 10.07 17.67
C SER A 85 -18.13 10.72 16.29
N PHE A 86 -17.81 9.93 15.25
CA PHE A 86 -17.95 10.31 13.85
C PHE A 86 -19.41 10.74 13.59
N THR A 87 -19.63 12.04 13.42
CA THR A 87 -20.94 12.60 13.06
C THR A 87 -20.80 13.40 11.76
N PRO A 88 -21.29 12.87 10.65
CA PRO A 88 -21.45 13.67 9.45
C PRO A 88 -22.55 14.72 9.68
N LYS A 89 -22.35 15.92 9.14
CA LYS A 89 -23.31 17.01 9.25
C LYS A 89 -23.47 17.73 7.91
N LEU A 90 -24.72 17.98 7.54
CA LEU A 90 -25.06 18.86 6.44
C LEU A 90 -25.31 20.27 6.99
N THR A 91 -24.52 21.22 6.51
CA THR A 91 -24.57 22.62 6.92
C THR A 91 -25.08 23.47 5.77
N ILE A 92 -26.12 24.28 6.01
CA ILE A 92 -26.75 25.16 5.01
C ILE A 92 -26.70 26.59 5.52
N VAL A 93 -26.16 27.52 4.73
CA VAL A 93 -26.10 28.95 5.10
C VAL A 93 -27.41 29.65 4.69
N VAL A 94 -27.99 30.41 5.62
CA VAL A 94 -29.30 31.07 5.49
C VAL A 94 -29.18 32.59 5.66
N ASP A 95 -29.93 33.34 4.86
CA ASP A 95 -29.97 34.80 4.88
C ASP A 95 -30.57 35.29 6.23
N PRO A 96 -29.88 36.21 6.93
CA PRO A 96 -30.32 36.74 8.21
C PRO A 96 -31.64 37.53 8.17
N ARG A 97 -32.11 38.02 7.01
CA ARG A 97 -33.30 38.90 6.92
C ARG A 97 -34.60 38.15 6.64
N ASP A 98 -34.55 37.13 5.79
CA ASP A 98 -35.75 36.40 5.36
C ASP A 98 -35.75 34.92 5.80
N GLY A 99 -34.63 34.41 6.34
CA GLY A 99 -34.50 33.02 6.75
C GLY A 99 -34.58 32.04 5.57
N SER A 100 -34.29 32.48 4.34
CA SER A 100 -34.16 31.63 3.16
C SER A 100 -32.69 31.22 2.97
N PRO A 101 -32.39 29.97 2.58
CA PRO A 101 -31.03 29.63 2.17
C PRO A 101 -30.62 30.54 1.03
N MET A 102 -29.50 31.25 1.22
CA MET A 102 -29.05 32.30 0.31
C MET A 102 -28.99 31.69 -1.10
N ASP A 103 -29.85 32.20 -2.00
CA ASP A 103 -29.93 31.83 -3.42
C ASP A 103 -30.59 30.49 -3.83
N ALA A 104 -31.38 29.83 -2.96
CA ALA A 104 -32.04 28.57 -3.32
C ALA A 104 -33.56 28.68 -3.63
N TRP A 105 -33.95 28.20 -4.81
CA TRP A 105 -35.36 27.97 -5.20
C TRP A 105 -35.93 26.73 -4.47
N LEU A 106 -36.03 26.82 -3.16
CA LEU A 106 -36.65 25.79 -2.33
C LEU A 106 -38.18 25.88 -2.37
N SER A 107 -38.84 24.73 -2.28
CA SER A 107 -40.29 24.69 -2.07
C SER A 107 -40.70 25.44 -0.79
N PRO A 108 -41.91 26.02 -0.72
CA PRO A 108 -42.41 26.69 0.48
C PRO A 108 -42.35 25.79 1.73
N ASP A 109 -42.59 24.50 1.57
CA ASP A 109 -42.54 23.51 2.65
C ASP A 109 -41.10 23.26 3.13
N THR A 110 -40.14 23.10 2.22
CA THR A 110 -38.72 22.94 2.56
C THR A 110 -38.19 24.17 3.30
N ARG A 111 -38.56 25.40 2.87
CA ARG A 111 -38.20 26.65 3.58
C ARG A 111 -38.77 26.68 4.99
N ARG A 112 -40.01 26.24 5.18
CA ARG A 112 -40.64 26.18 6.51
C ARG A 112 -39.92 25.22 7.45
N ILE A 113 -39.49 24.06 6.94
CA ILE A 113 -38.74 23.05 7.71
C ILE A 113 -37.36 23.58 8.11
N LEU A 114 -36.60 24.17 7.16
CA LEU A 114 -35.29 24.74 7.45
C LEU A 114 -35.37 25.91 8.44
N ARG A 115 -36.38 26.78 8.33
CA ARG A 115 -36.62 27.85 9.32
C ARG A 115 -36.93 27.30 10.72
N ARG A 116 -37.64 26.16 10.81
CA ARG A 116 -37.90 25.50 12.09
C ARG A 116 -36.61 24.98 12.71
N LEU A 117 -35.75 24.37 11.90
CA LEU A 117 -34.43 23.85 12.31
C LEU A 117 -33.47 24.97 12.71
N ALA A 118 -33.49 26.12 12.01
CA ALA A 118 -32.72 27.31 12.35
C ALA A 118 -33.11 27.87 13.73
N ARG A 119 -34.41 27.89 14.04
CA ARG A 119 -34.93 28.34 15.34
C ARG A 119 -34.55 27.40 16.48
N SER A 120 -34.58 26.09 16.26
CA SER A 120 -34.16 25.13 17.29
C SER A 120 -32.65 25.16 17.55
N SER A 121 -31.83 25.34 16.51
CA SER A 121 -30.36 25.45 16.66
C SER A 121 -29.93 26.76 17.33
N SER A 122 -30.70 27.84 17.17
CA SER A 122 -30.50 29.10 17.90
C SER A 122 -30.81 28.98 19.41
N ILE A 123 -31.74 28.08 19.78
CA ILE A 123 -32.10 27.83 21.18
C ILE A 123 -31.01 26.98 21.88
N ASP A 124 -30.45 25.97 21.21
CA ASP A 124 -29.32 25.18 21.74
C ASP A 124 -28.04 26.02 21.92
N SER A 125 -27.85 27.04 21.09
CA SER A 125 -26.71 27.97 21.21
C SER A 125 -26.85 28.91 22.43
N SER A 126 -28.08 29.08 22.94
CA SER A 126 -28.38 29.98 24.07
C SER A 126 -28.30 29.30 25.44
N GLN A 127 -28.21 27.96 25.51
CA GLN A 127 -28.10 27.21 26.78
C GLN A 127 -26.66 26.80 27.15
N ASN A 128 -25.66 27.14 26.32
CA ASN A 128 -24.24 26.88 26.60
C ASN A 128 -23.45 28.12 27.06
N GLN A 129 -24.13 29.20 27.44
CA GLN A 129 -23.54 30.34 28.17
C GLN A 129 -24.19 30.50 29.54
N ASP A 130 -24.08 29.49 30.41
CA ASP A 130 -24.22 29.71 31.85
C ASP A 130 -23.09 28.95 32.57
N GLY A 131 -21.98 29.65 32.73
CA GLY A 131 -20.76 29.16 33.36
C GLY A 131 -20.12 30.25 34.21
N VAL A 132 -20.65 30.38 35.43
CA VAL A 132 -19.96 30.83 36.66
C VAL A 132 -19.42 32.28 36.67
N SER A 133 -20.23 33.16 37.25
CA SER A 133 -19.78 34.38 37.92
C SER A 133 -18.91 34.04 39.13
N LEU A 134 -17.70 34.59 39.19
CA LEU A 134 -16.94 34.77 40.43
C LEU A 134 -16.56 36.24 40.55
N GLU A 135 -17.00 36.82 41.66
CA GLU A 135 -16.80 38.18 42.13
C GLU A 135 -15.32 38.53 42.33
N GLN A 136 -14.99 39.82 42.17
CA GLN A 136 -14.36 40.73 43.18
C GLN A 136 -13.71 41.96 42.49
N PRO A 137 -13.42 43.07 43.20
CA PRO A 137 -14.37 44.08 43.64
C PRO A 137 -14.04 45.48 43.08
N ARG A 138 -14.99 46.40 43.26
CA ARG A 138 -14.92 47.83 42.90
C ARG A 138 -13.78 48.56 43.61
N ILE A 139 -13.13 49.47 42.90
CA ILE A 139 -12.52 50.68 43.48
C ILE A 139 -13.13 51.89 42.76
N PRO A 140 -13.72 52.87 43.47
CA PRO A 140 -14.27 54.08 42.89
C PRO A 140 -13.22 55.19 42.86
N ASN A 141 -13.18 56.00 41.80
CA ASN A 141 -12.69 57.37 41.89
C ASN A 141 -13.33 58.26 40.81
N ASP A 142 -13.41 59.52 41.20
CA ASP A 142 -14.44 60.51 40.90
C ASP A 142 -13.97 61.57 39.88
N CYS A 143 -14.93 62.30 39.30
CA CYS A 143 -14.82 63.64 38.68
C CYS A 143 -13.96 63.80 37.39
N ASP A 144 -14.24 64.66 36.40
CA ASP A 144 -15.25 65.72 36.23
C ASP A 144 -15.26 66.13 34.72
N LYS A 145 -16.45 66.53 34.24
CA LYS A 145 -16.81 67.55 33.22
C LYS A 145 -16.31 67.61 31.75
N SER A 146 -17.35 67.83 30.93
CA SER A 146 -17.56 68.84 29.86
C SER A 146 -17.14 68.55 28.41
N GLY A 147 -18.15 68.20 27.60
CA GLY A 147 -18.69 69.01 26.50
C GLY A 147 -17.81 69.30 25.27
N GLN A 148 -18.22 68.79 24.11
CA GLN A 148 -18.67 69.61 22.96
C GLN A 148 -19.07 68.75 21.76
N SER A 149 -19.86 69.38 20.91
CA SER A 149 -20.72 68.85 19.85
C SER A 149 -20.10 68.95 18.44
N LEU A 150 -20.59 68.09 17.56
CA LEU A 150 -20.80 68.24 16.11
C LEU A 150 -19.66 67.91 15.11
N ASP A 151 -20.05 66.96 14.25
CA ASP A 151 -19.91 66.90 12.78
C ASP A 151 -18.77 66.14 12.07
N ASN A 152 -19.27 65.20 11.26
CA ASN A 152 -18.78 64.74 9.95
C ASN A 152 -17.66 63.69 9.91
N LYS A 153 -18.04 62.42 9.68
CA LYS A 153 -18.26 61.86 8.33
C LYS A 153 -18.77 60.43 8.43
N GLU A 154 -19.90 60.19 7.80
CA GLU A 154 -20.44 58.86 7.50
C GLU A 154 -19.48 58.13 6.57
N GLU A 155 -18.76 57.14 7.09
CA GLU A 155 -18.24 56.04 6.29
C GLU A 155 -19.21 54.87 6.48
N GLU A 156 -19.97 54.58 5.42
CA GLU A 156 -20.79 53.37 5.28
C GLU A 156 -19.88 52.13 5.36
N GLN A 157 -19.56 51.70 6.58
CA GLN A 157 -19.06 50.36 6.83
C GLN A 157 -20.25 49.42 6.67
N GLN A 158 -20.40 48.85 5.47
CA GLN A 158 -21.20 47.66 5.23
C GLN A 158 -20.69 46.55 6.15
N GLN A 159 -21.26 46.46 7.35
CA GLN A 159 -21.11 45.34 8.25
C GLN A 159 -21.68 44.11 7.54
N GLN A 160 -20.80 43.32 6.94
CA GLN A 160 -21.09 41.96 6.51
C GLN A 160 -21.50 41.18 7.76
N GLN A 161 -22.81 41.02 7.96
CA GLN A 161 -23.35 40.18 9.02
C GLN A 161 -22.95 38.72 8.72
N PRO A 162 -22.47 37.96 9.72
CA PRO A 162 -22.20 36.54 9.54
C PRO A 162 -23.52 35.82 9.25
N GLY A 163 -23.57 35.08 8.14
CA GLY A 163 -24.76 34.33 7.73
C GLY A 163 -25.19 33.33 8.80
N ASN A 164 -26.49 33.22 9.05
CA ASN A 164 -27.01 32.23 10.00
C ASN A 164 -26.84 30.83 9.41
N THR A 165 -25.99 30.03 10.04
CA THR A 165 -25.68 28.68 9.58
C THR A 165 -26.63 27.67 10.22
N VAL A 166 -27.34 26.89 9.42
CA VAL A 166 -28.28 25.87 9.89
C VAL A 166 -27.66 24.48 9.75
N GLU A 167 -27.53 23.78 10.87
CA GLU A 167 -27.16 22.37 10.88
C GLU A 167 -28.40 21.50 10.65
N VAL A 168 -28.36 20.63 9.64
CA VAL A 168 -29.40 19.61 9.39
C VAL A 168 -28.88 18.28 9.95
N PRO A 169 -29.38 17.83 11.12
CA PRO A 169 -28.99 16.54 11.67
C PRO A 169 -29.67 15.43 10.87
N LEU A 170 -28.88 14.76 10.04
CA LEU A 170 -29.29 13.50 9.42
C LEU A 170 -28.95 12.37 10.40
N THR A 171 -29.93 11.52 10.70
CA THR A 171 -29.77 10.40 11.63
C THR A 171 -29.42 9.11 10.90
N ALA A 172 -29.97 8.92 9.70
CA ALA A 172 -29.73 7.71 8.92
C ALA A 172 -28.35 7.70 8.25
N ASP A 173 -27.75 8.86 7.98
CA ASP A 173 -26.39 8.94 7.43
C ASP A 173 -25.35 8.63 8.53
N SER A 174 -25.59 9.10 9.75
CA SER A 174 -24.84 8.75 10.94
C SER A 174 -24.87 7.23 11.17
N GLU A 175 -26.04 6.58 11.05
CA GLU A 175 -26.16 5.11 11.10
C GLU A 175 -25.34 4.42 10.00
N PHE A 176 -25.39 4.94 8.77
CA PHE A 176 -24.64 4.42 7.63
C PHE A 176 -23.13 4.48 7.87
N PHE A 177 -22.60 5.63 8.26
CA PHE A 177 -21.16 5.83 8.42
C PHE A 177 -20.61 5.19 9.70
N GLN A 178 -21.37 5.14 10.80
CA GLN A 178 -20.98 4.37 11.99
C GLN A 178 -20.91 2.87 11.68
N THR A 179 -21.87 2.36 10.91
CA THR A 179 -21.85 0.96 10.44
C THR A 179 -20.64 0.70 9.55
N LEU A 180 -20.38 1.60 8.58
CA LEU A 180 -19.23 1.49 7.69
C LEU A 180 -17.90 1.55 8.45
N ARG A 181 -17.74 2.48 9.41
CA ARG A 181 -16.52 2.60 10.23
C ARG A 181 -16.27 1.35 11.05
N ARG A 182 -17.30 0.78 11.67
CA ARG A 182 -17.18 -0.49 12.42
C ARG A 182 -16.76 -1.63 11.49
N GLU A 183 -17.38 -1.74 10.31
CA GLU A 183 -17.02 -2.78 9.34
C GLU A 183 -15.57 -2.61 8.82
N LEU A 184 -15.12 -1.37 8.61
CA LEU A 184 -13.73 -1.09 8.25
C LEU A 184 -12.75 -1.42 9.40
N ALA A 185 -13.06 -1.05 10.63
CA ALA A 185 -12.23 -1.40 11.79
C ALA A 185 -12.10 -2.92 11.97
N CYS A 186 -13.20 -3.67 11.81
CA CYS A 186 -13.14 -5.14 11.85
C CYS A 186 -12.28 -5.73 10.72
N LEU A 187 -12.27 -5.10 9.53
CA LEU A 187 -11.39 -5.50 8.44
C LEU A 187 -9.93 -5.22 8.77
N ASP A 188 -9.63 -4.07 9.39
CA ASP A 188 -8.29 -3.69 9.84
C ASP A 188 -7.74 -4.71 10.85
N ASP A 189 -8.52 -5.02 11.88
CA ASP A 189 -8.18 -6.01 12.91
C ASP A 189 -7.91 -7.38 12.29
N LEU A 190 -8.76 -7.81 11.34
CA LEU A 190 -8.60 -9.07 10.62
C LEU A 190 -7.30 -9.08 9.82
N GLN A 191 -7.00 -8.01 9.07
CA GLN A 191 -5.79 -7.94 8.27
C GLN A 191 -4.54 -7.92 9.13
N GLN A 192 -4.54 -7.19 10.25
CA GLN A 192 -3.42 -7.16 11.17
C GLN A 192 -3.17 -8.55 11.76
N ALA A 193 -4.23 -9.27 12.14
CA ALA A 193 -4.14 -10.64 12.65
C ALA A 193 -3.59 -11.61 11.58
N GLU A 194 -4.07 -11.52 10.34
CA GLU A 194 -3.59 -12.38 9.26
C GLU A 194 -2.17 -12.04 8.81
N HIS A 195 -1.78 -10.75 8.81
CA HIS A 195 -0.39 -10.35 8.58
C HIS A 195 0.54 -10.90 9.65
N ALA A 196 0.17 -10.77 10.93
CA ALA A 196 0.95 -11.32 12.04
C ALA A 196 1.10 -12.84 11.91
N ARG A 197 0.04 -13.55 11.53
CA ARG A 197 0.07 -14.99 11.27
C ARG A 197 0.99 -15.33 10.09
N LEU A 198 0.92 -14.59 8.98
CA LEU A 198 1.81 -14.80 7.83
C LEU A 198 3.26 -14.55 8.22
N GLN A 199 3.54 -13.51 9.01
CA GLN A 199 4.88 -13.20 9.49
C GLN A 199 5.42 -14.30 10.41
N GLU A 200 4.60 -14.88 11.29
CA GLU A 200 4.98 -16.05 12.09
C GLU A 200 5.32 -17.26 11.20
N GLU A 201 4.51 -17.54 10.18
CA GLU A 201 4.77 -18.64 9.24
C GLU A 201 6.04 -18.42 8.41
N ILE A 202 6.31 -17.18 7.99
CA ILE A 202 7.53 -16.79 7.27
C ILE A 202 8.76 -16.95 8.15
N THR A 203 8.72 -16.45 9.40
CA THR A 203 9.85 -16.56 10.34
C THR A 203 10.13 -18.02 10.70
N ARG A 204 9.07 -18.84 10.86
CA ARG A 204 9.18 -20.29 11.06
C ARG A 204 9.83 -20.96 9.85
N LEU A 205 9.37 -20.68 8.64
CA LEU A 205 10.00 -21.20 7.42
C LEU A 205 11.47 -20.80 7.34
N GLY A 206 11.79 -19.54 7.66
CA GLY A 206 13.16 -19.05 7.72
C GLY A 206 14.02 -19.84 8.71
N SER A 207 13.49 -20.17 9.90
CA SER A 207 14.20 -21.00 10.87
C SER A 207 14.47 -22.43 10.36
N GLU A 208 13.50 -23.05 9.68
CA GLU A 208 13.61 -24.39 9.10
C GLU A 208 14.71 -24.40 8.01
N LEU A 209 14.76 -23.37 7.17
CA LEU A 209 15.77 -23.23 6.11
C LEU A 209 17.16 -22.91 6.65
N ARG A 210 17.28 -22.08 7.70
CA ARG A 210 18.57 -21.83 8.37
C ARG A 210 19.13 -23.11 8.98
N ALA A 211 18.28 -23.91 9.63
CA ALA A 211 18.67 -25.21 10.17
C ALA A 211 19.13 -26.17 9.06
N LEU A 212 18.41 -26.21 7.93
CA LEU A 212 18.81 -27.00 6.76
C LEU A 212 20.19 -26.57 6.22
N ARG A 213 20.43 -25.26 6.09
CA ARG A 213 21.71 -24.70 5.64
C ARG A 213 22.86 -24.98 6.62
N ALA A 214 22.60 -24.94 7.92
CA ALA A 214 23.59 -25.21 8.96
C ALA A 214 24.02 -26.69 8.97
N SER A 215 23.14 -27.60 8.55
CA SER A 215 23.43 -29.04 8.50
C SER A 215 24.55 -29.37 7.50
N ARG A 216 25.53 -30.15 7.97
CA ARG A 216 26.70 -30.55 7.17
C ARG A 216 26.53 -31.83 6.36
N SER A 217 25.35 -32.45 6.42
CA SER A 217 25.05 -33.71 5.72
C SER A 217 25.17 -33.57 4.19
N ARG A 218 25.54 -34.66 3.50
CA ARG A 218 25.52 -34.69 2.04
C ARG A 218 24.10 -34.53 1.49
N ARG A 219 23.09 -35.00 2.23
CA ARG A 219 21.68 -34.86 1.87
C ARG A 219 21.22 -33.41 1.98
N SER A 220 21.52 -32.73 3.09
CA SER A 220 21.13 -31.33 3.29
C SER A 220 21.72 -30.41 2.23
N LYS A 221 22.98 -30.64 1.80
CA LYS A 221 23.58 -29.88 0.70
C LYS A 221 22.82 -30.03 -0.63
N LYS A 222 22.35 -31.24 -0.95
CA LYS A 222 21.52 -31.45 -2.15
C LYS A 222 20.15 -30.79 -2.01
N GLU A 223 19.57 -30.81 -0.82
CA GLU A 223 18.29 -30.15 -0.54
C GLU A 223 18.41 -28.62 -0.61
N VAL A 224 19.53 -28.04 -0.16
CA VAL A 224 19.84 -26.60 -0.34
C VAL A 224 19.92 -26.25 -1.83
N GLU A 225 20.53 -27.10 -2.66
CA GLU A 225 20.57 -26.90 -4.11
C GLU A 225 19.17 -26.98 -4.75
N ALA A 226 18.33 -27.91 -4.28
CA ALA A 226 16.95 -27.99 -4.71
C ALA A 226 16.16 -26.73 -4.33
N TRP A 227 16.34 -26.23 -3.10
CA TRP A 227 15.72 -24.98 -2.65
C TRP A 227 16.21 -23.77 -3.43
N ARG A 228 17.49 -23.73 -3.84
CA ARG A 228 18.00 -22.65 -4.71
C ARG A 228 17.21 -22.57 -6.00
N LYS A 229 17.00 -23.71 -6.68
CA LYS A 229 16.17 -23.79 -7.89
C LYS A 229 14.72 -23.40 -7.65
N ILE A 230 14.15 -23.76 -6.50
CA ILE A 230 12.78 -23.37 -6.13
C ILE A 230 12.69 -21.85 -6.00
N PHE A 231 13.66 -21.22 -5.35
CA PHE A 231 13.72 -19.77 -5.19
C PHE A 231 14.00 -19.03 -6.50
N GLU A 232 14.85 -19.58 -7.37
CA GLU A 232 15.05 -19.07 -8.72
C GLU A 232 13.73 -19.04 -9.50
N LEU A 233 13.03 -20.19 -9.58
CA LEU A 233 11.72 -20.27 -10.24
C LEU A 233 10.67 -19.32 -9.63
N TYR A 234 10.72 -19.13 -8.32
CA TYR A 234 9.79 -18.24 -7.62
C TYR A 234 10.08 -16.76 -7.90
N SER A 235 11.36 -16.37 -7.85
CA SER A 235 11.79 -15.01 -8.19
C SER A 235 11.48 -14.68 -9.64
N ASP A 236 11.76 -15.59 -10.58
CA ASP A 236 11.47 -15.42 -12.00
C ASP A 236 9.96 -15.35 -12.31
N ALA A 237 9.13 -16.00 -11.49
CA ALA A 237 7.69 -15.98 -11.67
C ALA A 237 7.05 -14.65 -11.29
N GLU A 238 7.73 -13.80 -10.50
CA GLU A 238 7.28 -12.44 -10.17
C GLU A 238 5.80 -12.36 -9.75
N VAL A 239 5.40 -13.28 -8.86
CA VAL A 239 3.99 -13.60 -8.60
C VAL A 239 3.18 -12.38 -8.15
N PHE A 240 3.71 -11.56 -7.26
CA PHE A 240 2.98 -10.43 -6.66
C PHE A 240 3.49 -9.06 -7.11
N LEU A 241 4.73 -8.99 -7.60
CA LEU A 241 5.39 -7.75 -8.01
C LEU A 241 6.06 -7.99 -9.35
N SER A 242 5.74 -7.15 -10.33
CA SER A 242 6.41 -7.15 -11.64
C SER A 242 7.59 -6.19 -11.64
N SER A 243 8.70 -6.60 -12.24
CA SER A 243 9.84 -5.72 -12.56
C SER A 243 9.82 -5.21 -14.01
N HIS A 244 8.87 -5.66 -14.85
CA HIS A 244 8.83 -5.24 -16.26
C HIS A 244 8.35 -3.79 -16.41
N GLU A 245 8.94 -3.06 -17.37
CA GLU A 245 8.67 -1.63 -17.59
C GLU A 245 7.18 -1.30 -17.84
N VAL A 246 6.43 -2.24 -18.43
CA VAL A 246 5.03 -2.02 -18.85
C VAL A 246 4.05 -2.14 -17.68
N ASP A 247 4.33 -3.01 -16.71
CA ASP A 247 3.43 -3.34 -15.60
C ASP A 247 4.13 -3.31 -14.23
N ALA A 248 5.20 -2.52 -14.12
CA ALA A 248 6.03 -2.40 -12.92
C ALA A 248 5.21 -2.09 -11.67
N GLY A 249 5.45 -2.85 -10.60
CA GLY A 249 4.78 -2.68 -9.32
C GLY A 249 3.88 -3.86 -8.94
N ALA A 250 2.93 -3.61 -8.04
CA ALA A 250 2.06 -4.66 -7.51
C ALA A 250 1.06 -5.15 -8.54
N ARG A 251 0.97 -6.47 -8.67
CA ARG A 251 0.01 -7.15 -9.52
C ARG A 251 -1.36 -7.21 -8.84
N ASP A 252 -2.40 -7.15 -9.65
CA ASP A 252 -3.75 -7.48 -9.18
C ASP A 252 -3.89 -8.99 -8.90
N ALA A 253 -4.97 -9.36 -8.22
CA ALA A 253 -5.19 -10.73 -7.80
C ALA A 253 -5.35 -11.72 -8.96
N ALA A 254 -5.83 -11.27 -10.12
CA ALA A 254 -6.03 -12.13 -11.29
C ALA A 254 -4.69 -12.49 -11.94
N HIS A 255 -3.85 -11.48 -12.18
CA HIS A 255 -2.50 -11.67 -12.71
C HIS A 255 -1.63 -12.44 -11.73
N ALA A 256 -1.68 -12.11 -10.43
CA ALA A 256 -0.92 -12.83 -9.42
C ALA A 256 -1.33 -14.32 -9.33
N GLN A 257 -2.62 -14.61 -9.44
CA GLN A 257 -3.09 -16.00 -9.50
C GLN A 257 -2.56 -16.74 -10.73
N GLN A 258 -2.55 -16.09 -11.89
CA GLN A 258 -2.03 -16.69 -13.12
C GLN A 258 -0.53 -16.99 -13.01
N GLN A 259 0.27 -16.03 -12.52
CA GLN A 259 1.70 -16.23 -12.33
C GLN A 259 2.00 -17.33 -11.31
N TYR A 260 1.24 -17.39 -10.22
CA TYR A 260 1.37 -18.48 -9.25
C TYR A 260 1.04 -19.85 -9.84
N GLN A 261 0.08 -19.93 -10.76
CA GLN A 261 -0.22 -21.17 -11.48
C GLN A 261 0.94 -21.59 -12.40
N LEU A 262 1.54 -20.65 -13.12
CA LEU A 262 2.72 -20.90 -13.97
C LEU A 262 3.93 -21.36 -13.15
N PHE A 263 4.16 -20.73 -12.00
CA PHE A 263 5.17 -21.15 -11.03
C PHE A 263 4.94 -22.60 -10.58
N ASN A 264 3.71 -22.95 -10.17
CA ASN A 264 3.40 -24.32 -9.73
C ASN A 264 3.55 -25.35 -10.85
N GLN A 265 3.21 -25.01 -12.09
CA GLN A 265 3.41 -25.89 -13.25
C GLN A 265 4.90 -26.14 -13.51
N SER A 266 5.72 -25.09 -13.42
CA SER A 266 7.17 -25.17 -13.58
C SER A 266 7.80 -26.01 -12.46
N LEU A 267 7.37 -25.79 -11.22
CA LEU A 267 7.78 -26.56 -10.04
C LEU A 267 7.42 -28.05 -10.19
N ALA A 268 6.19 -28.36 -10.60
CA ALA A 268 5.73 -29.73 -10.81
C ALA A 268 6.52 -30.44 -11.92
N THR A 269 6.90 -29.73 -12.98
CA THR A 269 7.73 -30.27 -14.07
C THR A 269 9.12 -30.65 -13.56
N GLN A 270 9.73 -29.78 -12.74
CA GLN A 270 11.04 -30.03 -12.13
C GLN A 270 11.02 -31.15 -11.08
N GLN A 271 9.90 -31.32 -10.37
CA GLN A 271 9.68 -32.46 -9.47
C GLN A 271 9.57 -33.79 -10.24
N LYS A 272 8.86 -33.82 -11.37
CA LYS A 272 8.73 -35.02 -12.21
C LYS A 272 10.04 -35.47 -12.85
N ASN A 273 10.90 -34.51 -13.21
CA ASN A 273 12.21 -34.78 -13.79
C ASN A 273 13.26 -35.24 -12.75
N ASP A 274 12.84 -35.52 -11.51
CA ASP A 274 13.70 -36.01 -10.43
C ASP A 274 14.84 -35.03 -10.03
N VAL A 275 14.74 -33.77 -10.47
CA VAL A 275 15.72 -32.70 -10.21
C VAL A 275 15.57 -32.14 -8.79
N LEU A 276 14.37 -32.17 -8.22
CA LEU A 276 14.02 -31.63 -6.90
C LEU A 276 13.65 -32.75 -5.91
N LYS A 277 14.66 -33.50 -5.44
CA LYS A 277 14.47 -34.51 -4.38
C LYS A 277 14.61 -33.89 -2.99
N LEU A 278 13.49 -33.71 -2.31
CA LEU A 278 13.43 -33.20 -0.94
C LEU A 278 13.14 -34.33 0.06
N GLY A 279 13.73 -34.26 1.25
CA GLY A 279 13.36 -35.09 2.39
C GLY A 279 12.03 -34.71 3.02
N LYS A 280 11.65 -35.38 4.11
CA LYS A 280 10.35 -35.19 4.74
C LYS A 280 10.22 -33.77 5.32
N GLU A 281 11.23 -33.32 6.03
CA GLU A 281 11.30 -32.01 6.67
C GLU A 281 11.38 -30.90 5.62
N ALA A 282 12.21 -31.08 4.57
CA ALA A 282 12.33 -30.13 3.48
C ALA A 282 11.04 -30.03 2.63
N ASN A 283 10.30 -31.14 2.44
CA ASN A 283 8.98 -31.10 1.81
C ASN A 283 7.96 -30.38 2.70
N ALA A 284 7.99 -30.57 4.02
CA ALA A 284 7.10 -29.85 4.93
C ALA A 284 7.35 -28.32 4.85
N ALA A 285 8.62 -27.90 4.77
CA ALA A 285 8.99 -26.51 4.54
C ALA A 285 8.50 -26.00 3.17
N LEU A 286 8.59 -26.81 2.11
CA LEU A 286 8.05 -26.46 0.78
C LEU A 286 6.53 -26.31 0.82
N SER A 287 5.82 -27.23 1.45
CA SER A 287 4.37 -27.12 1.64
C SER A 287 4.00 -25.86 2.41
N ARG A 288 4.76 -25.48 3.45
CA ARG A 288 4.57 -24.22 4.17
C ARG A 288 4.79 -23.01 3.27
N PHE A 289 5.87 -22.99 2.48
CA PHE A 289 6.15 -21.94 1.51
C PHE A 289 5.00 -21.76 0.51
N LEU A 290 4.50 -22.84 -0.06
CA LEU A 290 3.35 -22.79 -0.98
C LEU A 290 2.08 -22.31 -0.26
N GLN A 291 1.86 -22.73 0.99
CA GLN A 291 0.70 -22.29 1.77
C GLN A 291 0.74 -20.79 2.08
N ILE A 292 1.91 -20.22 2.39
CA ILE A 292 2.10 -18.78 2.59
C ILE A 292 1.66 -18.02 1.32
N ASN A 293 2.10 -18.47 0.14
CA ASN A 293 1.74 -17.86 -1.13
C ASN A 293 0.25 -17.96 -1.45
N VAL A 294 -0.37 -19.12 -1.19
CA VAL A 294 -1.83 -19.31 -1.35
C VAL A 294 -2.61 -18.37 -0.42
N ASN A 295 -2.18 -18.25 0.84
CA ASN A 295 -2.81 -17.36 1.80
C ASN A 295 -2.67 -15.90 1.39
N LEU A 296 -1.50 -15.50 0.87
CA LEU A 296 -1.27 -14.15 0.35
C LEU A 296 -2.16 -13.84 -0.85
N LEU A 297 -2.31 -14.76 -1.81
CA LEU A 297 -3.26 -14.62 -2.92
C LEU A 297 -4.71 -14.49 -2.43
N ARG A 298 -5.11 -15.29 -1.43
CA ARG A 298 -6.45 -15.22 -0.84
C ARG A 298 -6.69 -13.85 -0.22
N LEU A 299 -5.70 -13.33 0.50
CA LEU A 299 -5.75 -12.03 1.16
C LEU A 299 -5.84 -10.87 0.15
N LEU A 300 -5.02 -10.93 -0.91
CA LEU A 300 -5.04 -9.98 -2.01
C LEU A 300 -6.43 -9.92 -2.67
N LYS A 301 -7.01 -11.08 -3.01
CA LYS A 301 -8.38 -11.17 -3.56
C LYS A 301 -9.43 -10.58 -2.62
N PHE A 302 -9.35 -10.91 -1.34
CA PHE A 302 -10.29 -10.42 -0.34
C PHE A 302 -10.21 -8.89 -0.19
N GLN A 303 -8.99 -8.33 -0.16
CA GLN A 303 -8.77 -6.89 -0.10
C GLN A 303 -9.31 -6.17 -1.34
N GLU A 304 -9.07 -6.68 -2.55
CA GLU A 304 -9.57 -6.09 -3.79
C GLU A 304 -11.11 -6.07 -3.86
N ILE A 305 -11.74 -7.19 -3.47
CA ILE A 305 -13.19 -7.32 -3.45
C ILE A 305 -13.81 -6.31 -2.46
N ASN A 306 -13.22 -6.17 -1.27
CA ASN A 306 -13.66 -5.19 -0.27
C ASN A 306 -13.40 -3.74 -0.69
N ARG A 307 -12.24 -3.43 -1.27
CA ARG A 307 -11.93 -2.09 -1.83
C ARG A 307 -12.91 -1.70 -2.93
N THR A 308 -13.26 -2.65 -3.79
CA THR A 308 -14.26 -2.45 -4.84
C THR A 308 -15.65 -2.22 -4.26
N ALA A 309 -16.03 -2.98 -3.22
CA ALA A 309 -17.30 -2.81 -2.52
C ALA A 309 -17.39 -1.44 -1.84
N LEU A 310 -16.33 -0.99 -1.16
CA LEU A 310 -16.22 0.32 -0.54
C LEU A 310 -16.39 1.45 -1.58
N SER A 311 -15.64 1.39 -2.68
CA SER A 311 -15.74 2.38 -3.76
C SER A 311 -17.16 2.42 -4.37
N LYS A 312 -17.78 1.25 -4.57
CA LYS A 312 -19.14 1.16 -5.12
C LYS A 312 -20.23 1.56 -4.14
N ILE A 313 -20.07 1.34 -2.84
CA ILE A 313 -21.06 1.77 -1.85
C ILE A 313 -21.00 3.29 -1.65
N MET A 314 -19.79 3.87 -1.60
CA MET A 314 -19.59 5.32 -1.54
C MET A 314 -20.12 6.02 -2.79
N LYS A 315 -19.81 5.52 -4.00
CA LYS A 315 -20.42 6.03 -5.26
C LYS A 315 -21.96 5.95 -5.25
N LYS A 316 -22.52 4.90 -4.60
CA LYS A 316 -23.98 4.75 -4.50
C LYS A 316 -24.58 5.74 -3.51
N PHE A 317 -23.90 5.98 -2.38
CA PHE A 317 -24.29 6.98 -1.39
C PHE A 317 -24.41 8.35 -2.06
N ASP A 318 -23.33 8.83 -2.70
CA ASP A 318 -23.34 10.13 -3.38
C ASP A 318 -24.41 10.21 -4.48
N LYS A 319 -24.54 9.18 -5.32
CA LYS A 319 -25.52 9.20 -6.42
C LYS A 319 -26.98 9.27 -5.94
N ARG A 320 -27.26 8.79 -4.73
CA ARG A 320 -28.62 8.68 -4.16
C ARG A 320 -28.97 9.85 -3.24
N THR A 321 -27.96 10.43 -2.59
CA THR A 321 -28.14 11.48 -1.58
C THR A 321 -27.69 12.85 -2.09
N SER A 322 -26.88 12.92 -3.14
CA SER A 322 -26.26 14.16 -3.63
C SER A 322 -25.51 14.95 -2.54
N LEU A 323 -25.05 14.29 -1.47
CA LEU A 323 -24.31 14.94 -0.39
C LEU A 323 -22.81 15.09 -0.68
N HIS A 324 -22.32 14.51 -1.80
CA HIS A 324 -20.90 14.51 -2.20
C HIS A 324 -19.91 14.10 -1.10
N ALA A 325 -20.36 13.21 -0.21
CA ALA A 325 -19.66 12.79 0.99
C ALA A 325 -18.34 12.07 0.69
N LYS A 326 -18.16 11.49 -0.50
CA LYS A 326 -16.96 10.73 -0.82
C LYS A 326 -15.66 11.51 -0.63
N ARG A 327 -15.58 12.81 -0.90
CA ARG A 327 -14.31 13.55 -0.75
C ARG A 327 -13.96 13.82 0.72
N SER A 328 -14.92 14.37 1.48
CA SER A 328 -14.70 14.71 2.89
C SER A 328 -14.61 13.46 3.77
N VAL A 329 -15.46 12.47 3.50
CA VAL A 329 -15.51 11.24 4.29
C VAL A 329 -14.42 10.26 3.90
N ALA A 330 -14.03 10.13 2.63
CA ALA A 330 -12.94 9.20 2.27
C ALA A 330 -11.65 9.57 2.97
N GLN A 331 -11.32 10.86 3.11
CA GLN A 331 -10.07 11.28 3.75
C GLN A 331 -10.04 10.95 5.26
N SER A 332 -11.16 11.10 5.97
CA SER A 332 -11.26 10.72 7.39
C SER A 332 -11.34 9.19 7.57
N LEU A 333 -12.10 8.48 6.72
CA LEU A 333 -12.15 7.02 6.74
C LEU A 333 -10.80 6.39 6.38
N THR A 334 -10.04 6.91 5.42
CA THR A 334 -8.71 6.38 5.07
C THR A 334 -7.66 6.64 6.13
N LYS A 335 -7.79 7.72 6.92
CA LYS A 335 -6.91 7.96 8.06
C LYS A 335 -7.15 6.96 9.19
N THR A 336 -8.40 6.58 9.38
CA THR A 336 -8.81 5.63 10.43
C THR A 336 -8.62 4.17 10.00
N SER A 337 -8.61 3.87 8.70
CA SER A 337 -8.32 2.53 8.16
C SER A 337 -7.14 2.52 7.17
N PRO A 338 -5.88 2.40 7.66
CA PRO A 338 -4.67 2.31 6.81
C PRO A 338 -4.69 1.14 5.81
N PHE A 339 -5.47 0.09 6.11
CA PHE A 339 -5.76 -1.10 5.29
C PHE A 339 -6.06 -0.82 3.82
N MET A 340 -6.75 0.30 3.52
CA MET A 340 -7.13 0.63 2.14
C MET A 340 -6.01 1.37 1.39
N ALA A 341 -4.95 1.80 2.09
CA ALA A 341 -3.85 2.59 1.53
C ALA A 341 -2.55 1.77 1.41
N GLU A 342 -2.28 0.87 2.35
CA GLU A 342 -1.07 0.04 2.35
C GLU A 342 -1.25 -1.27 1.58
N ASP A 343 -0.26 -1.59 0.78
CA ASP A 343 -0.24 -2.75 -0.10
C ASP A 343 0.39 -3.94 0.65
N LEU A 344 -0.44 -4.67 1.38
CA LEU A 344 -0.03 -5.80 2.21
C LEU A 344 0.78 -6.86 1.44
N ALA A 345 0.51 -7.00 0.14
CA ALA A 345 1.30 -7.84 -0.74
C ALA A 345 2.76 -7.37 -0.80
N LYS A 346 3.01 -6.05 -0.90
CA LYS A 346 4.38 -5.50 -0.90
C LYS A 346 5.09 -5.76 0.43
N ALA A 347 4.42 -5.49 1.55
CA ALA A 347 5.00 -5.73 2.87
C ALA A 347 5.35 -7.21 3.07
N THR A 348 4.43 -8.11 2.73
CA THR A 348 4.65 -9.56 2.86
C THR A 348 5.73 -10.06 1.90
N CYS A 349 5.76 -9.58 0.66
CA CYS A 349 6.82 -9.92 -0.30
C CYS A 349 8.19 -9.44 0.15
N PHE A 350 8.28 -8.23 0.72
CA PHE A 350 9.51 -7.73 1.31
C PHE A 350 9.98 -8.66 2.43
N THR A 351 9.09 -9.04 3.35
CA THR A 351 9.41 -9.99 4.42
C THR A 351 9.85 -11.35 3.88
N ILE A 352 9.21 -11.89 2.83
CA ILE A 352 9.64 -13.15 2.19
C ILE A 352 11.05 -12.98 1.60
N SER A 353 11.33 -11.88 0.90
CA SER A 353 12.65 -11.63 0.31
C SER A 353 13.74 -11.52 1.38
N GLU A 354 13.48 -10.77 2.45
CA GLU A 354 14.44 -10.55 3.53
C GLU A 354 14.64 -11.78 4.42
N GLU A 355 13.56 -12.45 4.84
CA GLU A 355 13.63 -13.53 5.83
C GLU A 355 13.79 -14.93 5.23
N VAL A 356 13.42 -15.12 3.95
CA VAL A 356 13.39 -16.46 3.32
C VAL A 356 14.39 -16.54 2.17
N LEU A 357 14.27 -15.65 1.16
CA LEU A 357 15.11 -15.73 -0.04
C LEU A 357 16.59 -15.43 0.28
N SER A 358 16.87 -14.54 1.23
CA SER A 358 18.24 -14.21 1.66
C SER A 358 18.99 -15.38 2.34
N ILE A 359 18.27 -16.38 2.87
CA ILE A 359 18.88 -17.49 3.61
C ILE A 359 19.72 -18.36 2.67
N ILE A 360 19.23 -18.60 1.45
CA ILE A 360 19.88 -19.44 0.45
C ILE A 360 20.38 -18.53 -0.68
N PRO A 361 21.69 -18.23 -0.71
CA PRO A 361 22.24 -17.32 -1.70
C PRO A 361 22.00 -17.82 -3.12
N GLN A 362 21.52 -16.93 -3.98
CA GLN A 362 21.29 -17.20 -5.40
C GLN A 362 22.57 -16.96 -6.19
N LEU A 363 22.78 -17.71 -7.27
CA LEU A 363 24.00 -17.59 -8.07
C LEU A 363 24.07 -16.23 -8.79
N ASN A 364 22.92 -15.71 -9.22
CA ASN A 364 22.78 -14.47 -10.00
C ASN A 364 23.40 -13.25 -9.29
N ASP A 365 23.36 -13.21 -7.95
CA ASP A 365 23.92 -12.12 -7.14
C ASP A 365 25.46 -12.09 -7.13
N TYR A 366 26.11 -13.17 -7.58
CA TYR A 366 27.56 -13.33 -7.54
C TYR A 366 28.20 -13.51 -8.92
N LEU A 367 27.48 -13.16 -9.99
CA LEU A 367 28.00 -13.20 -11.35
C LEU A 367 28.95 -12.03 -11.62
N CYS A 368 29.99 -12.28 -12.41
CA CYS A 368 30.89 -11.26 -12.91
C CYS A 368 30.19 -10.47 -14.03
N PRO A 369 30.09 -9.13 -13.95
CA PRO A 369 29.40 -8.32 -14.97
C PRO A 369 30.01 -8.39 -16.38
N ILE A 370 31.26 -8.86 -16.50
CA ILE A 370 31.98 -8.92 -17.78
C ILE A 370 31.70 -10.24 -18.50
N CYS A 371 31.68 -11.36 -17.77
CA CYS A 371 31.56 -12.70 -18.36
C CYS A 371 30.30 -13.46 -17.96
N PHE A 372 29.41 -12.84 -17.17
CA PHE A 372 28.12 -13.39 -16.71
C PHE A 372 28.22 -14.80 -16.10
N THR A 373 29.37 -15.12 -15.52
CA THR A 373 29.65 -16.38 -14.80
C THR A 373 30.11 -16.06 -13.40
N ILE A 374 30.07 -17.04 -12.49
CA ILE A 374 30.45 -16.85 -11.09
C ILE A 374 31.77 -16.08 -10.96
N SER A 375 31.78 -15.07 -10.08
CA SER A 375 32.91 -14.17 -9.83
C SER A 375 34.05 -14.86 -9.09
N TRP A 376 34.66 -15.87 -9.71
CA TRP A 376 35.65 -16.71 -9.08
C TRP A 376 36.99 -16.01 -8.89
N ARG A 377 37.53 -16.10 -7.65
CA ARG A 377 38.64 -15.25 -7.15
C ARG A 377 38.37 -13.77 -7.45
N PRO A 378 37.33 -13.20 -6.85
CA PRO A 378 36.91 -11.85 -7.21
C PRO A 378 37.94 -10.84 -6.72
N ILE A 379 38.26 -9.89 -7.60
CA ILE A 379 39.11 -8.74 -7.32
C ILE A 379 38.22 -7.56 -7.00
N ARG A 380 38.40 -6.99 -5.81
CA ARG A 380 37.71 -5.77 -5.37
C ARG A 380 38.54 -4.56 -5.77
N LEU A 381 38.03 -3.80 -6.73
CA LEU A 381 38.65 -2.54 -7.14
C LEU A 381 38.52 -1.49 -6.02
N ARG A 382 39.33 -0.43 -6.10
CA ARG A 382 39.24 0.69 -5.13
C ARG A 382 37.87 1.37 -5.13
N CYS A 383 37.19 1.37 -6.28
CA CYS A 383 35.82 1.87 -6.41
C CYS A 383 34.75 0.94 -5.80
N GLY A 384 35.13 -0.21 -5.23
CA GLY A 384 34.23 -1.13 -4.54
C GLY A 384 33.62 -2.23 -5.42
N HIS A 385 33.72 -2.12 -6.75
CA HIS A 385 33.18 -3.11 -7.70
C HIS A 385 34.02 -4.40 -7.75
N LEU A 386 33.33 -5.53 -7.99
CA LEU A 386 33.89 -6.88 -7.98
C LEU A 386 33.85 -7.52 -9.37
N PHE A 387 34.97 -8.12 -9.78
CA PHE A 387 35.09 -8.87 -11.04
C PHE A 387 35.90 -10.15 -10.82
N CYS A 388 35.72 -11.18 -11.65
CA CYS A 388 36.56 -12.38 -11.56
C CYS A 388 38.02 -12.09 -11.99
N ILE A 389 38.97 -12.84 -11.42
CA ILE A 389 40.41 -12.65 -11.68
C ILE A 389 40.75 -12.65 -13.17
N ARG A 390 40.13 -13.55 -13.95
CA ARG A 390 40.41 -13.70 -15.38
C ARG A 390 40.00 -12.46 -16.17
N CYS A 391 38.81 -11.92 -15.91
CA CYS A 391 38.35 -10.70 -16.58
C CYS A 391 39.23 -9.51 -16.23
N MET A 392 39.71 -9.41 -14.98
CA MET A 392 40.63 -8.35 -14.59
C MET A 392 41.95 -8.42 -15.36
N VAL A 393 42.55 -9.62 -15.43
CA VAL A 393 43.82 -9.83 -16.16
C VAL A 393 43.67 -9.52 -17.65
N ILE A 394 42.54 -9.89 -18.27
CA ILE A 394 42.26 -9.54 -19.67
C ILE A 394 42.19 -8.02 -19.85
N MET A 395 41.45 -7.32 -18.98
CA MET A 395 41.32 -5.86 -19.08
C MET A 395 42.66 -5.14 -18.91
N GLN A 396 43.50 -5.59 -17.98
CA GLN A 396 44.84 -5.02 -17.78
C GLN A 396 45.76 -5.24 -18.99
N ARG A 397 45.68 -6.41 -19.63
CA ARG A 397 46.44 -6.70 -20.87
C ARG A 397 45.95 -5.88 -22.07
N GLU A 398 44.67 -5.54 -22.11
CA GLU A 398 44.08 -4.68 -23.13
C GLU A 398 44.24 -3.18 -22.82
N GLU A 399 44.99 -2.82 -21.77
CA GLU A 399 45.21 -1.44 -21.32
C GLU A 399 43.90 -0.66 -21.03
N LYS A 400 42.84 -1.38 -20.64
CA LYS A 400 41.55 -0.80 -20.28
C LYS A 400 41.52 -0.41 -18.80
N ASP A 401 41.89 0.84 -18.50
CA ASP A 401 42.01 1.31 -17.12
C ASP A 401 40.66 1.61 -16.40
N HIS A 402 39.58 1.80 -17.16
CA HIS A 402 38.31 2.25 -16.60
C HIS A 402 37.44 1.08 -16.13
N CYS A 403 36.87 1.22 -14.92
CA CYS A 403 35.90 0.27 -14.38
C CYS A 403 34.65 0.16 -15.28
N PRO A 404 34.18 -1.03 -15.66
CA PRO A 404 32.99 -1.19 -16.51
C PRO A 404 31.68 -0.64 -15.91
N LEU A 405 31.61 -0.53 -14.57
CA LEU A 405 30.40 -0.11 -13.86
C LEU A 405 30.38 1.39 -13.58
N CYS A 406 31.45 1.95 -13.02
CA CYS A 406 31.51 3.37 -12.64
C CYS A 406 32.46 4.22 -13.47
N ARG A 407 33.19 3.62 -14.42
CA ARG A 407 34.16 4.30 -15.29
C ARG A 407 35.32 5.00 -14.55
N GLU A 408 35.57 4.66 -13.29
CA GLU A 408 36.73 5.15 -12.55
C GLU A 408 38.02 4.45 -13.03
N GLY A 409 39.14 5.18 -13.13
CA GLY A 409 40.47 4.66 -13.50
C GLY A 409 41.14 3.93 -12.34
N VAL A 410 40.81 2.64 -12.17
CA VAL A 410 41.26 1.82 -11.02
C VAL A 410 41.67 0.40 -11.41
N VAL A 411 41.56 0.05 -12.70
CA VAL A 411 41.81 -1.32 -13.15
C VAL A 411 43.31 -1.62 -13.18
N MET A 412 44.14 -0.68 -13.62
CA MET A 412 45.60 -0.92 -13.74
C MET A 412 46.31 -1.05 -12.39
N GLU A 413 45.69 -0.59 -11.30
CA GLU A 413 46.26 -0.64 -9.96
C GLU A 413 45.88 -1.92 -9.20
N ALA A 414 44.95 -2.70 -9.74
CA ALA A 414 44.47 -3.92 -9.11
C ALA A 414 45.56 -5.00 -9.16
N THR A 415 45.93 -5.52 -8.00
CA THR A 415 46.94 -6.58 -7.85
C THR A 415 46.35 -7.81 -7.16
N GLU A 416 47.16 -8.85 -6.99
CA GLU A 416 46.75 -10.05 -6.24
C GLU A 416 46.29 -9.72 -4.80
N SER A 417 46.78 -8.63 -4.22
CA SER A 417 46.38 -8.17 -2.88
C SER A 417 44.90 -7.75 -2.79
N ASN A 418 44.30 -7.38 -3.91
CA ASN A 418 42.89 -6.96 -4.01
C ASN A 418 41.91 -8.14 -4.09
N ILE A 419 42.39 -9.39 -4.03
CA ILE A 419 41.51 -10.57 -4.01
C ILE A 419 40.71 -10.59 -2.71
N ASP A 420 39.38 -10.61 -2.85
CA ASP A 420 38.48 -10.69 -1.71
C ASP A 420 38.46 -12.12 -1.14
N LYS A 421 39.36 -12.37 -0.19
CA LYS A 421 39.49 -13.67 0.50
C LYS A 421 38.20 -14.09 1.22
N THR A 422 37.39 -13.14 1.65
CA THR A 422 36.10 -13.44 2.33
C THR A 422 35.10 -14.00 1.32
N MET A 423 34.97 -13.34 0.16
CA MET A 423 34.14 -13.79 -0.94
C MET A 423 34.63 -15.13 -1.51
N VAL A 424 35.95 -15.35 -1.64
CA VAL A 424 36.48 -16.66 -2.05
C VAL A 424 36.03 -17.79 -1.13
N LYS A 425 36.11 -17.60 0.20
CA LYS A 425 35.65 -18.60 1.17
C LYS A 425 34.15 -18.83 1.04
N PHE A 426 33.38 -17.77 0.86
CA PHE A 426 31.94 -17.83 0.69
C PHE A 426 31.53 -18.60 -0.58
N LEU A 427 32.11 -18.27 -1.74
CA LEU A 427 31.80 -18.94 -3.01
C LEU A 427 32.17 -20.43 -2.97
N LYS A 428 33.33 -20.79 -2.39
CA LYS A 428 33.71 -22.21 -2.20
C LYS A 428 32.71 -22.98 -1.33
N ALA A 429 32.13 -22.32 -0.33
CA ALA A 429 31.23 -22.95 0.62
C ALA A 429 29.81 -23.13 0.07
N ASN A 430 29.30 -22.15 -0.71
CA ASN A 430 27.90 -22.11 -1.15
C ASN A 430 27.69 -22.57 -2.62
N PHE A 431 28.72 -22.48 -3.48
CA PHE A 431 28.64 -22.74 -4.93
C PHE A 431 29.80 -23.62 -5.43
N LYS A 432 30.01 -24.76 -4.77
CA LYS A 432 31.21 -25.59 -4.97
C LYS A 432 31.41 -26.06 -6.41
N ASP A 433 30.33 -26.46 -7.08
CA ASP A 433 30.42 -27.04 -8.42
C ASP A 433 30.64 -25.94 -9.48
N ASP A 434 29.96 -24.80 -9.37
CA ASP A 434 30.19 -23.62 -10.21
C ASP A 434 31.61 -23.07 -10.08
N VAL A 435 32.12 -23.01 -8.84
CA VAL A 435 33.50 -22.61 -8.56
C VAL A 435 34.51 -23.53 -9.22
N LYS A 436 34.30 -24.85 -9.16
CA LYS A 436 35.19 -25.83 -9.79
C LYS A 436 35.18 -25.70 -11.30
N GLU A 437 34.00 -25.57 -11.88
CA GLU A 437 33.86 -25.40 -13.31
C GLU A 437 34.52 -24.10 -13.78
N LYS A 438 34.30 -22.99 -13.06
CA LYS A 438 34.97 -21.72 -13.38
C LYS A 438 36.49 -21.77 -13.17
N GLN A 439 36.97 -22.47 -12.14
CA GLN A 439 38.41 -22.68 -11.95
C GLN A 439 39.01 -23.45 -13.12
N ARG A 440 38.36 -24.53 -13.58
CA ARG A 440 38.77 -25.32 -14.75
C ARG A 440 38.83 -24.45 -16.01
N GLN A 441 37.80 -23.64 -16.25
CA GLN A 441 37.78 -22.68 -17.38
C GLN A 441 38.92 -21.67 -17.30
N ASN A 442 39.21 -21.14 -16.09
CA ASN A 442 40.30 -20.20 -15.89
C ASN A 442 41.68 -20.86 -16.14
N GLU A 443 41.88 -22.11 -15.71
CA GLU A 443 43.11 -22.88 -15.95
C GLU A 443 43.33 -23.17 -17.43
N ILE A 444 42.28 -23.54 -18.15
CA ILE A 444 42.32 -23.74 -19.61
C ILE A 444 42.69 -22.44 -20.30
N ALA A 445 42.01 -21.34 -19.96
CA ALA A 445 42.26 -20.04 -20.58
C ALA A 445 43.69 -19.53 -20.29
N ALA A 446 44.21 -19.75 -19.07
CA ALA A 446 45.59 -19.41 -18.74
C ALA A 446 46.60 -20.28 -19.50
N GLY A 447 46.31 -21.57 -19.68
CA GLY A 447 47.13 -22.46 -20.49
C GLY A 447 47.15 -22.06 -21.96
N ILE A 448 46.02 -21.62 -22.52
CA ILE A 448 45.94 -21.06 -23.88
C ILE A 448 46.78 -19.78 -24.00
N ASP A 449 46.73 -18.89 -23.00
CA ASP A 449 47.56 -17.67 -23.01
C ASP A 449 49.06 -17.98 -23.02
N GLN A 450 49.48 -19.04 -22.31
CA GLN A 450 50.88 -19.41 -22.14
C GLN A 450 51.43 -20.28 -23.28
N TRP A 451 50.61 -21.18 -23.83
CA TRP A 451 51.02 -22.22 -24.77
C TRP A 451 50.29 -22.17 -26.12
N GLY A 452 49.40 -21.20 -26.32
CA GLY A 452 48.59 -21.04 -27.53
C GLY A 452 47.40 -22.00 -27.63
N ALA A 453 46.64 -21.90 -28.73
CA ALA A 453 45.40 -22.64 -28.95
C ALA A 453 45.57 -24.18 -28.96
N ALA A 454 46.78 -24.69 -29.19
CA ALA A 454 47.08 -26.12 -29.17
C ALA A 454 46.85 -26.78 -27.79
N TYR A 455 46.84 -26.00 -26.71
CA TYR A 455 46.62 -26.48 -25.34
C TYR A 455 45.18 -26.98 -25.09
N GLU A 456 44.18 -26.38 -25.74
CA GLU A 456 42.77 -26.76 -25.55
C GLU A 456 42.49 -28.19 -26.04
N HIS A 457 43.08 -28.56 -27.18
CA HIS A 457 42.95 -29.89 -27.79
C HIS A 457 43.57 -31.00 -26.92
N ALA A 458 44.67 -30.72 -26.23
CA ALA A 458 45.36 -31.67 -25.36
C ALA A 458 44.60 -31.96 -24.05
N GLN A 459 43.78 -31.03 -23.54
CA GLN A 459 42.94 -31.28 -22.36
C GLN A 459 41.61 -31.98 -22.68
N MET A 460 41.04 -31.78 -23.88
CA MET A 460 39.80 -32.46 -24.29
C MET A 460 40.03 -33.94 -24.62
N GLN A 461 41.23 -34.30 -25.08
CA GLN A 461 41.65 -35.69 -25.21
C GLN A 461 42.07 -36.20 -23.82
N LYS A 462 41.20 -36.95 -23.14
CA LYS A 462 41.59 -37.70 -21.92
C LYS A 462 42.88 -38.46 -22.25
N CYS A 463 44.00 -38.13 -21.59
CA CYS A 463 45.24 -38.89 -21.71
C CYS A 463 44.93 -40.37 -21.41
N VAL A 464 44.89 -41.19 -22.46
CA VAL A 464 44.97 -42.64 -22.32
C VAL A 464 46.45 -42.93 -22.15
N ILE A 465 46.89 -43.05 -20.90
CA ILE A 465 48.19 -43.68 -20.62
C ILE A 465 47.99 -45.15 -21.01
N MET A 466 48.60 -45.56 -22.12
CA MET A 466 48.66 -46.96 -22.55
C MET A 466 49.59 -47.77 -21.64
#